data_AF-A0A815VDP8-F1
#
_entry.id   AF-A0A815VDP8-F1
#
_cell.length_a   1.000
_cell.length_b   1.000
_cell.length_c   1.000
_cell.angle_alpha   90.00
_cell.angle_beta   90.00
_cell.angle_gamma   90.00
#
_symmetry.space_group_name_H-M   'P 1'
#
loop_
_entity.id
_entity.type
_entity.pdbx_description
1 polymer ?
#
loop_
_entity_poly.entity_id
_entity_poly.type
_entity_poly.pdbx_seq_one_letter_code
_entity_poly.pdbx_strand_id
1 'polypeptide(L)'
;MFCYQSSIILVVILLWKIDAECPLTISINPCSCVTHVPTVTHQASDNYRNTSIYKRSIVCEKLTNNDIINVQTKFMNLVLTSMEDRHFDALVLRNTTWKEIPSNIFGNLTFLRIQFEHNQYLSTIHPDTFRNTNEYVKHFETLNTNLSELIFSTILNQFINLIDITMLNDSIKTIPSYAFRQRKLERLWLGMGYGLTGKQPLKSIAPYAFYYLPKLYFLQIATDYLIELHKYSFALETFGESMFTFEMDFAGNGWSSNSFPLMSLTQCRSRQVFMIHQI
;
A
#
# COMPACT_ATOMS: atom_id res chain seq x y z
N MET A 1 -2.43 -52.84 -22.57
CA MET A 1 -2.57 -51.44 -22.98
C MET A 1 -3.87 -50.93 -22.38
N PHE A 2 -3.81 -50.30 -21.20
CA PHE A 2 -4.98 -49.79 -20.48
C PHE A 2 -4.96 -48.26 -20.59
N CYS A 3 -5.97 -47.68 -21.24
CA CYS A 3 -6.19 -46.24 -21.28
C CYS A 3 -6.86 -45.80 -19.97
N TYR A 4 -6.13 -45.02 -19.16
CA TYR A 4 -6.69 -44.29 -18.03
C TYR A 4 -7.52 -43.11 -18.57
N GLN A 5 -8.84 -43.13 -18.34
CA GLN A 5 -9.69 -41.95 -18.44
C GLN A 5 -9.43 -41.04 -17.24
N SER A 6 -8.70 -39.95 -17.46
CA SER A 6 -8.58 -38.88 -16.48
C SER A 6 -9.88 -38.08 -16.42
N SER A 7 -10.64 -38.27 -15.34
CA SER A 7 -11.77 -37.41 -14.98
C SER A 7 -11.25 -36.01 -14.64
N ILE A 8 -11.50 -35.04 -15.52
CA ILE A 8 -11.28 -33.63 -15.24
C ILE A 8 -12.37 -33.20 -14.24
N ILE A 9 -12.01 -33.08 -12.97
CA ILE A 9 -12.85 -32.44 -11.97
C ILE A 9 -12.82 -30.94 -12.27
N LEU A 10 -13.88 -30.46 -12.91
CA LEU A 10 -14.14 -29.04 -13.10
C LEU A 10 -14.46 -28.45 -11.72
N VAL A 11 -13.45 -27.92 -11.02
CA VAL A 11 -13.67 -27.10 -9.83
C VAL A 11 -14.31 -25.80 -10.31
N VAL A 12 -15.63 -25.75 -10.24
CA VAL A 12 -16.39 -24.51 -10.39
C VAL A 12 -16.02 -23.65 -9.19
N ILE A 13 -15.03 -22.78 -9.38
CA ILE A 13 -14.77 -21.67 -8.48
C ILE A 13 -16.00 -20.78 -8.61
N LEU A 14 -16.96 -20.96 -7.70
CA LEU A 14 -18.02 -19.98 -7.46
C LEU A 14 -17.31 -18.67 -7.12
N LEU A 15 -17.16 -17.81 -8.12
CA LEU A 15 -16.82 -16.42 -7.92
C LEU A 15 -18.04 -15.81 -7.27
N TRP A 16 -18.01 -15.73 -5.94
CA TRP A 16 -19.00 -15.03 -5.13
C TRP A 16 -19.01 -13.57 -5.54
N LYS A 17 -19.82 -13.24 -6.55
CA LYS A 17 -20.08 -11.88 -6.98
C LYS A 17 -21.40 -11.45 -6.35
N ILE A 18 -21.39 -11.34 -5.02
CA ILE A 18 -22.45 -10.64 -4.31
C ILE A 18 -22.09 -9.16 -4.45
N ASP A 19 -22.87 -8.44 -5.24
CA ASP A 19 -22.85 -6.97 -5.28
C ASP A 19 -23.45 -6.44 -3.97
N ALA A 20 -22.78 -6.71 -2.84
CA ALA A 20 -23.22 -6.30 -1.51
C ALA A 20 -23.00 -4.79 -1.37
N GLU A 21 -24.10 -4.04 -1.39
CA GLU A 21 -24.11 -2.64 -1.03
C GLU A 21 -23.86 -2.47 0.48
N CYS A 22 -23.45 -1.27 0.89
CA CYS A 22 -23.32 -0.93 2.31
C CYS A 22 -24.63 -1.25 3.05
N PRO A 23 -24.60 -2.03 4.14
CA PRO A 23 -25.82 -2.40 4.85
C PRO A 23 -26.47 -1.13 5.43
N LEU A 24 -27.57 -0.70 4.83
CA LEU A 24 -28.30 0.54 5.17
C LEU A 24 -28.71 0.59 6.64
N THR A 25 -28.78 -0.56 7.31
CA THR A 25 -29.29 -0.71 8.68
C THR A 25 -28.22 -0.59 9.75
N ILE A 26 -26.92 -0.65 9.42
CA ILE A 26 -25.85 -0.68 10.44
C ILE A 26 -25.17 0.68 10.52
N SER A 27 -25.50 1.44 11.56
CA SER A 27 -24.78 2.66 11.90
C SER A 27 -23.41 2.32 12.49
N ILE A 28 -22.35 2.70 11.77
CA ILE A 28 -20.94 2.53 12.19
C ILE A 28 -20.39 3.84 12.79
N ASN A 29 -21.26 4.77 13.24
CA ASN A 29 -20.85 6.07 13.82
C ASN A 29 -19.77 5.86 14.90
N PRO A 30 -18.59 6.51 14.79
CA PRO A 30 -18.26 7.70 13.96
C PRO A 30 -17.80 7.46 12.52
N CYS A 31 -17.78 6.23 12.06
CA CYS A 31 -17.53 5.89 10.67
C CYS A 31 -18.82 5.82 9.85
N SER A 32 -18.67 5.83 8.54
CA SER A 32 -19.74 5.67 7.55
C SER A 32 -19.37 4.57 6.56
N CYS A 33 -20.37 3.89 6.02
CA CYS A 33 -20.18 2.99 4.89
C CYS A 33 -20.61 3.73 3.63
N VAL A 34 -19.72 3.80 2.64
CA VAL A 34 -19.95 4.53 1.38
C VAL A 34 -19.72 3.60 0.18
N THR A 35 -20.43 3.89 -0.91
CA THR A 35 -20.31 3.18 -2.20
C THR A 35 -19.33 3.84 -3.17
N HIS A 36 -18.67 4.90 -2.72
CA HIS A 36 -17.65 5.59 -3.48
C HIS A 36 -16.66 6.27 -2.52
N VAL A 37 -15.39 5.88 -2.62
CA VAL A 37 -14.28 6.59 -1.96
C VAL A 37 -13.61 7.45 -3.02
N PRO A 38 -13.54 8.78 -2.83
CA PRO A 38 -12.67 9.60 -3.64
C PRO A 38 -11.23 9.14 -3.43
N THR A 39 -10.61 8.62 -4.48
CA THR A 39 -9.17 8.34 -4.46
C THR A 39 -8.43 9.67 -4.41
N VAL A 40 -7.59 9.86 -3.39
CA VAL A 40 -6.85 11.12 -3.19
C VAL A 40 -5.62 11.22 -4.07
N THR A 41 -5.31 10.18 -4.84
CA THR A 41 -4.25 10.22 -5.84
C THR A 41 -4.60 11.19 -6.97
N HIS A 42 -4.01 12.38 -6.82
CA HIS A 42 -3.85 13.45 -7.78
C HIS A 42 -3.55 12.95 -9.21
N GLN A 43 -4.03 13.74 -10.17
CA GLN A 43 -4.00 13.62 -11.64
C GLN A 43 -2.67 13.24 -12.33
N ALA A 44 -1.57 13.02 -11.61
CA ALA A 44 -0.24 12.84 -12.21
C ALA A 44 -0.04 11.49 -12.93
N SER A 45 -0.91 10.50 -12.73
CA SER A 45 -0.91 9.25 -13.52
C SER A 45 -2.27 8.95 -14.15
N ASP A 46 -2.90 10.00 -14.70
CA ASP A 46 -4.24 9.97 -15.33
C ASP A 46 -4.48 8.86 -16.38
N ASN A 47 -3.44 8.15 -16.83
CA ASN A 47 -3.57 7.02 -17.76
C ASN A 47 -3.89 5.66 -17.13
N TYR A 48 -3.86 5.49 -15.80
CA TYR A 48 -4.10 4.18 -15.17
C TYR A 48 -5.36 4.12 -14.30
N ARG A 49 -6.36 4.95 -14.65
CA ARG A 49 -7.71 4.95 -14.08
C ARG A 49 -8.48 3.68 -14.45
N ASN A 50 -8.13 2.56 -13.83
CA ASN A 50 -9.16 1.58 -13.51
C ASN A 50 -9.79 2.06 -12.21
N THR A 51 -10.72 3.01 -12.31
CA THR A 51 -11.62 3.38 -11.23
C THR A 51 -12.49 2.16 -10.93
N SER A 52 -11.93 1.16 -10.25
CA SER A 52 -12.71 0.11 -9.65
C SER A 52 -13.68 0.81 -8.71
N ILE A 53 -14.95 0.79 -9.07
CA ILE A 53 -16.05 1.30 -8.27
C ILE A 53 -16.02 0.49 -6.98
N TYR A 54 -15.41 1.03 -5.92
CA TYR A 54 -15.41 0.43 -4.60
C TYR A 54 -16.81 0.59 -4.04
N LYS A 55 -17.59 -0.49 -4.07
CA LYS A 55 -19.02 -0.47 -3.70
C LYS A 55 -19.23 -0.51 -2.19
N ARG A 56 -18.24 -0.96 -1.42
CA ARG A 56 -18.40 -1.14 0.03
C ARG A 56 -17.16 -0.72 0.80
N SER A 57 -17.09 0.57 1.13
CA SER A 57 -15.94 1.15 1.84
C SER A 57 -16.34 1.72 3.18
N ILE A 58 -15.50 1.53 4.19
CA ILE A 58 -15.67 2.15 5.50
C ILE A 58 -14.80 3.39 5.56
N VAL A 59 -15.41 4.54 5.80
CA VAL A 59 -14.73 5.83 5.93
C VAL A 59 -14.95 6.36 7.34
N CYS A 60 -13.87 6.54 8.07
CA CYS A 60 -13.86 7.15 9.39
C CYS A 60 -13.16 8.51 9.32
N GLU A 61 -13.85 9.58 9.68
CA GLU A 61 -13.31 10.94 9.60
C GLU A 61 -13.31 11.62 10.97
N LYS A 62 -12.32 12.50 11.20
CA LYS A 62 -12.27 13.39 12.38
C LYS A 62 -12.30 12.66 13.72
N LEU A 63 -11.77 11.44 13.76
CA LEU A 63 -11.68 10.65 14.99
C LEU A 63 -10.65 11.22 15.96
N THR A 64 -10.97 11.19 17.23
CA THR A 64 -10.08 11.52 18.35
C THR A 64 -9.57 10.26 19.04
N ASN A 65 -8.50 10.37 19.83
CA ASN A 65 -8.00 9.23 20.64
C ASN A 65 -9.07 8.63 21.57
N ASN A 66 -10.06 9.44 21.99
CA ASN A 66 -11.17 8.96 22.82
C ASN A 66 -12.16 8.07 22.05
N ASP A 67 -12.18 8.17 20.71
CA ASP A 67 -13.09 7.41 19.85
C ASP A 67 -12.62 5.97 19.59
N ILE A 68 -11.36 5.64 19.91
CA ILE A 68 -10.75 4.33 19.64
C ILE A 68 -11.61 3.18 20.19
N ILE A 69 -12.03 3.26 21.46
CA ILE A 69 -12.82 2.22 22.12
C ILE A 69 -14.20 2.07 21.48
N ASN A 70 -14.83 3.20 21.13
CA ASN A 70 -16.13 3.21 20.46
C ASN A 70 -16.03 2.57 19.07
N VAL A 71 -15.04 2.98 18.28
CA VAL A 71 -14.78 2.43 16.94
C VAL A 71 -14.51 0.93 16.99
N GLN A 72 -13.67 0.47 17.93
CA GLN A 72 -13.42 -0.96 18.13
C GLN A 72 -14.72 -1.72 18.43
N THR A 73 -15.54 -1.19 19.34
CA THR A 73 -16.83 -1.80 19.71
C THR A 73 -17.78 -1.87 18.51
N LYS A 74 -17.84 -0.83 17.67
CA LYS A 74 -18.65 -0.81 16.46
C LYS A 74 -18.19 -1.84 15.44
N PHE A 75 -16.88 -1.98 15.21
CA PHE A 75 -16.36 -3.02 14.32
C PHE A 75 -16.62 -4.42 14.85
N MET A 76 -16.48 -4.66 16.15
CA MET A 76 -16.82 -5.95 16.76
C MET A 76 -18.31 -6.28 16.61
N ASN A 77 -19.19 -5.29 16.82
CA ASN A 77 -20.62 -5.47 16.62
C ASN A 77 -20.96 -5.78 15.16
N LEU A 78 -20.30 -5.10 14.21
CA LEU A 78 -20.47 -5.37 12.77
C LEU A 78 -20.09 -6.82 12.41
N VAL A 79 -19.03 -7.36 13.02
CA VAL A 79 -18.62 -8.76 12.84
C VAL A 79 -19.64 -9.74 13.41
N LEU A 80 -20.31 -9.39 14.51
CA LEU A 80 -21.32 -10.23 15.17
C LEU A 80 -22.67 -10.22 14.44
N THR A 81 -23.08 -9.08 13.88
CA THR A 81 -24.38 -8.94 13.20
C THR A 81 -24.35 -9.43 11.76
N SER A 82 -23.17 -9.47 11.14
CA SER A 82 -22.98 -9.87 9.74
C SER A 82 -22.11 -11.12 9.63
N MET A 83 -22.73 -12.30 9.65
CA MET A 83 -22.00 -13.56 9.49
C MET A 83 -21.47 -13.75 8.06
N GLU A 84 -22.21 -13.29 7.05
CA GLU A 84 -21.87 -13.53 5.63
C GLU A 84 -21.05 -12.39 5.01
N ASP A 85 -21.05 -11.20 5.63
CA ASP A 85 -20.66 -9.97 4.94
C ASP A 85 -19.55 -9.22 5.71
N ARG A 86 -18.34 -9.80 5.73
CA ARG A 86 -17.13 -9.28 6.41
C ARG A 86 -16.06 -8.72 5.47
N HIS A 87 -16.35 -8.72 4.18
CA HIS A 87 -15.44 -8.26 3.13
C HIS A 87 -15.82 -6.84 2.70
N PHE A 88 -14.87 -5.93 2.82
CA PHE A 88 -14.99 -4.54 2.43
C PHE A 88 -13.94 -4.23 1.36
N ASP A 89 -14.29 -3.33 0.45
CA ASP A 89 -13.38 -2.90 -0.61
C ASP A 89 -12.28 -2.01 -0.05
N ALA A 90 -12.63 -1.08 0.84
CA ALA A 90 -11.66 -0.15 1.39
C ALA A 90 -11.95 0.23 2.85
N LEU A 91 -10.87 0.46 3.59
CA LEU A 91 -10.85 1.18 4.84
C LEU A 91 -10.15 2.53 4.63
N VAL A 92 -10.81 3.61 5.00
CA VAL A 92 -10.27 4.97 4.91
C VAL A 92 -10.32 5.62 6.29
N LEU A 93 -9.17 6.00 6.83
CA LEU A 93 -9.08 6.86 8.01
C LEU A 93 -8.60 8.24 7.58
N ARG A 94 -9.41 9.27 7.83
CA ARG A 94 -9.13 10.64 7.40
C ARG A 94 -9.18 11.64 8.56
N ASN A 95 -8.22 12.55 8.62
CA ASN A 95 -8.20 13.67 9.57
C ASN A 95 -8.34 13.21 11.04
N THR A 96 -7.76 12.07 11.40
CA THR A 96 -7.80 11.56 12.78
C THR A 96 -6.66 12.15 13.61
N THR A 97 -6.86 12.25 14.92
CA THR A 97 -5.80 12.64 15.89
C THR A 97 -5.16 11.43 16.56
N TRP A 98 -5.34 10.24 15.98
CA TRP A 98 -4.78 9.00 16.47
C TRP A 98 -3.27 9.01 16.34
N LYS A 99 -2.58 8.71 17.45
CA LYS A 99 -1.13 8.53 17.44
C LYS A 99 -0.71 7.13 17.00
N GLU A 100 -1.56 6.16 17.34
CA GLU A 100 -1.37 4.74 17.11
C GLU A 100 -2.70 4.11 16.66
N ILE A 101 -2.63 3.16 15.72
CA ILE A 101 -3.75 2.23 15.49
C ILE A 101 -3.53 0.99 16.34
N PRO A 102 -4.43 0.66 17.30
CA PRO A 102 -4.22 -0.45 18.22
C PRO A 102 -4.44 -1.81 17.55
N SER A 103 -4.05 -2.86 18.28
CA SER A 103 -4.23 -4.25 17.87
C SER A 103 -5.70 -4.60 17.67
N ASN A 104 -5.99 -5.44 16.66
CA ASN A 104 -7.31 -6.03 16.42
C ASN A 104 -8.50 -5.04 16.39
N ILE A 105 -8.28 -3.75 16.10
CA ILE A 105 -9.35 -2.74 16.13
C ILE A 105 -10.47 -3.04 15.11
N PHE A 106 -10.12 -3.68 14.00
CA PHE A 106 -11.06 -4.03 12.93
C PHE A 106 -11.68 -5.43 13.09
N GLY A 107 -11.39 -6.15 14.19
CA GLY A 107 -11.89 -7.50 14.43
C GLY A 107 -11.55 -8.46 13.26
N ASN A 108 -12.55 -9.19 12.78
CA ASN A 108 -12.43 -10.15 11.66
C ASN A 108 -12.87 -9.54 10.31
N LEU A 109 -12.87 -8.22 10.18
CA LEU A 109 -13.13 -7.56 8.91
C LEU A 109 -11.93 -7.68 7.99
N THR A 110 -12.19 -7.72 6.69
CA THR A 110 -11.16 -7.78 5.65
C THR A 110 -11.35 -6.64 4.66
N PHE A 111 -10.24 -6.14 4.14
CA PHE A 111 -10.15 -4.98 3.27
C PHE A 111 -9.24 -5.28 2.08
N LEU A 112 -9.69 -4.94 0.87
CA LEU A 112 -8.86 -4.98 -0.32
C LEU A 112 -7.86 -3.80 -0.37
N ARG A 113 -8.27 -2.65 0.18
CA ARG A 113 -7.52 -1.39 0.20
C ARG A 113 -7.51 -0.77 1.60
N ILE A 114 -6.38 -0.24 2.00
CA ILE A 114 -6.22 0.53 3.25
C ILE A 114 -5.66 1.90 2.89
N GLN A 115 -6.30 2.95 3.40
CA GLN A 115 -5.95 4.33 3.10
C GLN A 115 -5.95 5.19 4.37
N PHE A 116 -4.84 5.89 4.60
CA PHE A 116 -4.69 6.84 5.71
C PHE A 116 -4.38 8.23 5.16
N GLU A 117 -5.27 9.18 5.40
CA GLU A 117 -5.15 10.53 4.86
C GLU A 117 -5.16 11.59 5.95
N HIS A 118 -4.20 12.50 5.89
CA HIS A 118 -4.13 13.66 6.78
C HIS A 118 -4.16 13.28 8.27
N ASN A 119 -3.58 12.13 8.61
CA ASN A 119 -3.45 11.65 9.98
C ASN A 119 -2.07 12.06 10.52
N GLN A 120 -1.85 13.36 10.69
CA GLN A 120 -0.53 13.94 10.99
C GLN A 120 0.10 13.43 12.29
N TYR A 121 -0.71 12.89 13.21
CA TYR A 121 -0.21 12.34 14.47
C TYR A 121 0.05 10.84 14.41
N LEU A 122 -0.44 10.15 13.36
CA LEU A 122 -0.33 8.70 13.25
C LEU A 122 1.11 8.32 12.97
N SER A 123 1.79 7.81 13.99
CA SER A 123 3.20 7.41 13.94
C SER A 123 3.42 5.90 13.98
N THR A 124 2.45 5.17 14.52
CA THR A 124 2.57 3.72 14.75
C THR A 124 1.29 2.99 14.39
N ILE A 125 1.45 1.76 13.94
CA ILE A 125 0.36 0.82 13.71
C ILE A 125 0.79 -0.46 14.40
N HIS A 126 -0.06 -0.98 15.28
CA HIS A 126 0.25 -2.21 15.97
C HIS A 126 0.38 -3.38 14.96
N PRO A 127 1.36 -4.30 15.10
CA PRO A 127 1.53 -5.41 14.17
C PRO A 127 0.26 -6.24 13.97
N ASP A 128 -0.49 -6.51 15.03
CA ASP A 128 -1.76 -7.25 14.95
C ASP A 128 -2.98 -6.44 14.48
N THR A 129 -2.84 -5.17 14.09
CA THR A 129 -3.98 -4.36 13.59
C THR A 129 -4.65 -5.02 12.38
N PHE A 130 -3.87 -5.63 11.49
CA PHE A 130 -4.33 -6.16 10.21
C PHE A 130 -4.22 -7.68 10.09
N ARG A 131 -4.11 -8.38 11.22
CA ARG A 131 -3.86 -9.83 11.25
C ARG A 131 -4.84 -10.65 10.40
N ASN A 132 -6.11 -10.25 10.36
CA ASN A 132 -7.15 -10.96 9.61
C ASN A 132 -7.31 -10.50 8.15
N THR A 133 -6.76 -9.34 7.79
CA THR A 133 -6.90 -8.79 6.43
C THR A 133 -5.64 -8.92 5.59
N ASN A 134 -4.52 -9.31 6.19
CA ASN A 134 -3.20 -9.27 5.57
C ASN A 134 -3.10 -10.01 4.22
N GLU A 135 -3.81 -11.11 4.04
CA GLU A 135 -3.87 -11.86 2.77
C GLU A 135 -4.76 -11.21 1.71
N TYR A 136 -5.64 -10.28 2.08
CA TYR A 136 -6.61 -9.65 1.18
C TYR A 136 -6.15 -8.30 0.65
N VAL A 137 -5.29 -7.59 1.39
CA VAL A 137 -4.85 -6.24 1.02
C VAL A 137 -4.02 -6.29 -0.28
N LYS A 138 -4.48 -5.53 -1.28
CA LYS A 138 -3.78 -5.31 -2.55
C LYS A 138 -3.26 -3.88 -2.71
N HIS A 139 -3.87 -2.92 -2.02
CA HIS A 139 -3.53 -1.50 -2.11
C HIS A 139 -3.31 -0.92 -0.71
N PHE A 140 -2.17 -0.28 -0.50
CA PHE A 140 -1.87 0.43 0.74
C PHE A 140 -1.44 1.86 0.43
N GLU A 141 -2.17 2.82 0.99
CA GLU A 141 -1.97 4.23 0.70
C GLU A 141 -1.88 5.07 1.97
N THR A 142 -0.86 5.91 2.06
CA THR A 142 -0.69 6.90 3.13
C THR A 142 -0.43 8.28 2.53
N LEU A 143 -1.06 9.28 3.12
CA LEU A 143 -0.84 10.67 2.78
C LEU A 143 -0.81 11.54 4.03
N ASN A 144 0.26 12.31 4.21
CA ASN A 144 0.45 13.25 5.32
C ASN A 144 0.27 12.57 6.68
N THR A 145 0.98 11.47 6.91
CA THR A 145 1.07 10.80 8.22
C THR A 145 2.43 11.03 8.86
N ASN A 146 2.64 10.52 10.08
CA ASN A 146 3.94 10.53 10.75
C ASN A 146 4.55 9.12 10.81
N LEU A 147 4.14 8.22 9.91
CA LEU A 147 4.68 6.86 9.84
C LEU A 147 6.16 6.89 9.47
N SER A 148 6.96 6.12 10.19
CA SER A 148 8.40 5.97 9.97
C SER A 148 8.73 4.70 9.18
N GLU A 149 10.01 4.49 8.88
CA GLU A 149 10.55 3.31 8.22
C GLU A 149 10.23 1.98 8.93
N LEU A 150 9.77 2.00 10.19
CA LEU A 150 9.31 0.80 10.89
C LEU A 150 8.15 0.10 10.15
N ILE A 151 7.36 0.86 9.39
CA ILE A 151 6.22 0.35 8.62
C ILE A 151 6.61 -0.77 7.64
N PHE A 152 7.84 -0.75 7.11
CA PHE A 152 8.34 -1.78 6.19
C PHE A 152 8.42 -3.15 6.87
N SER A 153 9.03 -3.20 8.06
CA SER A 153 9.26 -4.45 8.78
C SER A 153 8.03 -4.91 9.58
N THR A 154 7.18 -3.97 10.01
CA THR A 154 6.01 -4.29 10.85
C THR A 154 4.77 -4.59 10.02
N ILE A 155 4.32 -3.67 9.17
CA ILE A 155 2.99 -3.76 8.54
C ILE A 155 3.09 -4.25 7.09
N LEU A 156 3.89 -3.60 6.26
CA LEU A 156 3.91 -3.89 4.82
C LEU A 156 4.29 -5.35 4.53
N ASN A 157 5.26 -5.89 5.26
CA ASN A 157 5.69 -7.28 5.12
C ASN A 157 4.63 -8.32 5.50
N GLN A 158 3.53 -7.93 6.16
CA GLN A 158 2.40 -8.83 6.38
C GLN A 158 1.53 -8.97 5.13
N PHE A 159 1.50 -7.97 4.25
CA PHE A 159 0.59 -7.92 3.11
C PHE A 159 1.17 -8.64 1.89
N ILE A 160 1.05 -9.96 1.87
CA ILE A 160 1.66 -10.84 0.86
C ILE A 160 1.12 -10.62 -0.56
N ASN A 161 -0.05 -10.01 -0.69
CA ASN A 161 -0.76 -9.81 -1.96
C ASN A 161 -0.78 -8.36 -2.43
N LEU A 162 0.04 -7.47 -1.85
CA LEU A 162 0.14 -6.09 -2.34
C LEU A 162 0.56 -6.04 -3.80
N ILE A 163 -0.12 -5.16 -4.52
CA ILE A 163 0.12 -4.81 -5.93
C ILE A 163 0.56 -3.35 -6.03
N ASP A 164 0.05 -2.49 -5.15
CA ASP A 164 0.32 -1.06 -5.13
C ASP A 164 0.60 -0.56 -3.71
N ILE A 165 1.67 0.22 -3.58
CA ILE A 165 2.00 0.98 -2.39
C ILE A 165 2.21 2.44 -2.80
N THR A 166 1.49 3.35 -2.15
CA THR A 166 1.70 4.80 -2.26
C THR A 166 1.89 5.38 -0.87
N MET A 167 3.04 5.99 -0.59
CA MET A 167 3.32 6.63 0.69
C MET A 167 3.86 8.04 0.48
N LEU A 168 3.02 9.01 0.79
CA LEU A 168 3.26 10.40 0.45
C LEU A 168 3.30 11.29 1.69
N ASN A 169 4.31 12.15 1.76
CA ASN A 169 4.50 13.11 2.85
C ASN A 169 4.50 12.44 4.24
N ASP A 170 5.15 11.29 4.36
CA ASP A 170 5.32 10.58 5.61
C ASP A 170 6.68 10.89 6.26
N SER A 171 6.97 10.31 7.42
CA SER A 171 8.22 10.53 8.16
C SER A 171 9.32 9.51 7.84
N ILE A 172 9.23 8.82 6.71
CA ILE A 172 10.22 7.83 6.24
C ILE A 172 11.53 8.56 5.89
N LYS A 173 12.61 8.20 6.59
CA LYS A 173 13.95 8.75 6.36
C LYS A 173 14.85 7.83 5.57
N THR A 174 14.63 6.52 5.64
CA THR A 174 15.47 5.52 4.99
C THR A 174 14.61 4.39 4.48
N ILE A 175 14.95 3.85 3.30
CA ILE A 175 14.43 2.57 2.83
C ILE A 175 15.48 1.51 3.18
N PRO A 176 15.22 0.61 4.15
CA PRO A 176 16.18 -0.39 4.59
C PRO A 176 16.40 -1.50 3.56
N SER A 177 17.45 -2.31 3.76
CA SER A 177 17.69 -3.50 2.94
C SER A 177 16.53 -4.46 3.05
N TYR A 178 16.09 -5.02 1.94
CA TYR A 178 14.95 -5.94 1.89
C TYR A 178 13.68 -5.36 2.52
N ALA A 179 13.45 -4.05 2.36
CA ALA A 179 12.30 -3.33 2.89
C ALA A 179 10.97 -3.97 2.45
N PHE A 180 10.96 -4.53 1.24
CA PHE A 180 9.78 -5.13 0.63
C PHE A 180 9.96 -6.63 0.41
N ARG A 181 8.87 -7.38 0.60
CA ARG A 181 8.81 -8.85 0.40
C ARG A 181 7.64 -9.27 -0.51
N GLN A 182 6.97 -8.30 -1.12
CA GLN A 182 5.72 -8.52 -1.86
C GLN A 182 6.04 -8.88 -3.32
N ARG A 183 6.08 -10.18 -3.60
CA ARG A 183 6.39 -10.69 -4.96
C ARG A 183 5.38 -10.30 -6.04
N LYS A 184 4.20 -9.82 -5.63
CA LYS A 184 3.14 -9.33 -6.51
C LYS A 184 3.13 -7.80 -6.67
N LEU A 185 4.02 -7.09 -5.97
CA LEU A 185 4.07 -5.63 -6.05
C LEU A 185 4.51 -5.21 -7.43
N GLU A 186 3.70 -4.35 -8.03
CA GLU A 186 3.83 -3.88 -9.40
C GLU A 186 4.19 -2.40 -9.44
N ARG A 187 3.65 -1.63 -8.49
CA ARG A 187 3.80 -0.18 -8.41
C ARG A 187 4.19 0.24 -7.01
N LEU A 188 5.16 1.14 -6.93
CA LEU A 188 5.62 1.73 -5.68
C LEU A 188 5.88 3.22 -5.88
N TRP A 189 5.20 4.04 -5.08
CA TRP A 189 5.42 5.48 -5.03
C TRP A 189 5.72 5.92 -3.60
N LEU A 190 6.91 6.47 -3.40
CA LEU A 190 7.35 7.04 -2.12
C LEU A 190 7.76 8.50 -2.36
N GLY A 191 7.19 9.47 -1.67
CA GLY A 191 7.63 10.84 -1.92
C GLY A 191 6.73 11.97 -1.50
N MET A 192 6.94 13.10 -2.15
CA MET A 192 6.10 14.29 -2.00
C MET A 192 4.83 14.16 -2.83
N GLY A 193 3.68 14.47 -2.23
CA GLY A 193 2.42 14.55 -2.98
C GLY A 193 2.36 15.83 -3.81
N TYR A 194 1.95 15.72 -5.08
CA TYR A 194 1.83 16.88 -5.98
C TYR A 194 0.91 17.97 -5.41
N GLY A 195 1.40 19.21 -5.39
CA GLY A 195 0.61 20.36 -4.95
C GLY A 195 0.37 20.44 -3.43
N LEU A 196 1.03 19.59 -2.63
CA LEU A 196 0.92 19.60 -1.18
C LEU A 196 2.20 20.16 -0.56
N THR A 197 2.06 20.95 0.51
CA THR A 197 3.19 21.53 1.27
C THR A 197 3.91 20.52 2.17
N GLY A 198 3.70 19.22 1.94
CA GLY A 198 4.27 18.16 2.74
C GLY A 198 5.74 17.91 2.41
N LYS A 199 6.40 17.10 3.24
CA LYS A 199 7.80 16.72 3.06
C LYS A 199 7.92 15.22 3.20
N GLN A 200 8.70 14.59 2.33
CA GLN A 200 9.17 13.22 2.51
C GLN A 200 10.67 13.29 2.84
N PRO A 201 11.09 13.18 4.12
CA PRO A 201 12.48 13.37 4.53
C PRO A 201 13.36 12.16 4.21
N LEU A 202 13.11 11.47 3.10
CA LEU A 202 13.85 10.29 2.66
C LEU A 202 15.27 10.69 2.25
N LYS A 203 16.25 10.26 3.04
CA LYS A 203 17.67 10.59 2.90
C LYS A 203 18.51 9.50 2.26
N SER A 204 18.13 8.23 2.45
CA SER A 204 18.94 7.11 1.97
C SER A 204 18.15 5.88 1.56
N ILE A 205 18.69 5.12 0.61
CA ILE A 205 18.16 3.82 0.17
C ILE A 205 19.27 2.77 0.28
N ALA A 206 19.09 1.84 1.22
CA ALA A 206 20.04 0.78 1.53
C ALA A 206 20.24 -0.23 0.37
N PRO A 207 21.32 -1.03 0.38
CA PRO A 207 21.53 -2.09 -0.60
C PRO A 207 20.35 -3.07 -0.62
N TYR A 208 19.99 -3.59 -1.80
CA TYR A 208 18.96 -4.62 -1.96
C TYR A 208 17.59 -4.23 -1.39
N ALA A 209 17.29 -2.93 -1.31
CA ALA A 209 16.00 -2.44 -0.80
C ALA A 209 14.80 -3.05 -1.54
N PHE A 210 14.90 -3.18 -2.86
CA PHE A 210 13.84 -3.66 -3.75
C PHE A 210 14.03 -5.11 -4.22
N TYR A 211 14.95 -5.85 -3.61
CA TYR A 211 15.40 -7.15 -4.15
C TYR A 211 14.25 -8.15 -4.37
N TYR A 212 13.30 -8.27 -3.45
CA TYR A 212 12.21 -9.25 -3.57
C TYR A 212 10.99 -8.74 -4.36
N LEU A 213 11.18 -7.80 -5.29
CA LEU A 213 10.12 -7.21 -6.10
C LEU A 213 10.23 -7.57 -7.59
N PRO A 214 10.11 -8.87 -7.95
CA PRO A 214 10.29 -9.32 -9.32
C PRO A 214 9.22 -8.81 -10.28
N LYS A 215 8.12 -8.23 -9.81
CA LYS A 215 7.04 -7.69 -10.66
C LYS A 215 6.97 -6.17 -10.70
N LEU A 216 7.86 -5.48 -9.97
CA LEU A 216 7.89 -4.02 -9.95
C LEU A 216 8.24 -3.51 -11.35
N TYR A 217 7.30 -2.80 -11.97
CA TYR A 217 7.50 -2.14 -13.26
C TYR A 217 7.44 -0.62 -13.14
N PHE A 218 6.87 -0.08 -12.06
CA PHE A 218 6.82 1.36 -11.80
C PHE A 218 7.36 1.68 -10.41
N LEU A 219 8.42 2.48 -10.36
CA LEU A 219 9.00 3.02 -9.14
C LEU A 219 9.10 4.53 -9.24
N GLN A 220 8.40 5.24 -8.37
CA GLN A 220 8.53 6.69 -8.24
C GLN A 220 9.07 7.05 -6.86
N ILE A 221 10.17 7.81 -6.85
CA ILE A 221 10.78 8.35 -5.63
C ILE A 221 10.89 9.87 -5.78
N ALA A 222 10.02 10.60 -5.07
CA ALA A 222 9.95 12.06 -5.14
C ALA A 222 10.38 12.69 -3.81
N THR A 223 11.61 13.18 -3.70
CA THR A 223 12.11 13.82 -2.49
C THR A 223 13.26 14.79 -2.77
N ASP A 224 13.26 15.93 -2.07
CA ASP A 224 14.38 16.87 -2.09
C ASP A 224 15.53 16.48 -1.15
N TYR A 225 15.38 15.41 -0.36
CA TYR A 225 16.29 15.10 0.75
C TYR A 225 17.18 13.88 0.51
N LEU A 226 17.07 13.22 -0.65
CA LEU A 226 17.82 12.00 -0.93
C LEU A 226 19.29 12.32 -1.22
N ILE A 227 20.15 11.89 -0.30
CA ILE A 227 21.59 12.20 -0.31
C ILE A 227 22.41 10.95 -0.64
N GLU A 228 21.95 9.77 -0.21
CA GLU A 228 22.72 8.52 -0.28
C GLU A 228 21.96 7.38 -0.98
N LEU A 229 22.50 6.91 -2.10
CA LEU A 229 22.12 5.63 -2.70
C LEU A 229 23.27 4.65 -2.58
N HIS A 230 23.01 3.54 -1.91
CA HIS A 230 24.02 2.51 -1.79
C HIS A 230 24.17 1.69 -3.08
N LYS A 231 25.27 0.92 -3.14
CA LYS A 231 25.45 -0.06 -4.22
C LYS A 231 24.34 -1.10 -4.15
N TYR A 232 23.81 -1.50 -5.30
CA TYR A 232 22.74 -2.48 -5.44
C TYR A 232 21.40 -2.11 -4.79
N SER A 233 21.14 -0.82 -4.50
CA SER A 233 19.85 -0.41 -3.94
C SER A 233 18.66 -0.85 -4.80
N PHE A 234 18.81 -0.79 -6.13
CA PHE A 234 17.79 -1.20 -7.11
C PHE A 234 18.08 -2.57 -7.74
N ALA A 235 18.87 -3.42 -7.10
CA ALA A 235 18.94 -4.82 -7.50
C ALA A 235 17.57 -5.46 -7.31
N LEU A 236 17.10 -6.19 -8.33
CA LEU A 236 15.83 -6.92 -8.33
C LEU A 236 16.13 -8.41 -8.53
N GLU A 237 15.38 -9.26 -7.84
CA GLU A 237 15.32 -10.70 -8.10
C GLU A 237 14.74 -10.89 -9.50
N THR A 238 15.54 -11.44 -10.41
CA THR A 238 15.10 -11.73 -11.77
C THR A 238 14.18 -12.95 -11.77
N PHE A 239 12.96 -12.80 -12.27
CA PHE A 239 12.11 -13.91 -12.70
C PHE A 239 12.00 -13.86 -14.22
N GLY A 240 12.08 -15.03 -14.86
CA GLY A 240 12.25 -15.20 -16.32
C GLY A 240 11.41 -14.27 -17.21
N GLU A 241 11.99 -13.89 -18.34
CA GLU A 241 11.41 -13.22 -19.53
C GLU A 241 10.18 -12.31 -19.32
N SER A 242 10.12 -11.54 -18.24
CA SER A 242 9.08 -10.53 -18.12
C SER A 242 9.43 -9.37 -19.07
N MET A 243 8.69 -9.21 -20.16
CA MET A 243 8.87 -8.13 -21.15
C MET A 243 8.51 -6.72 -20.62
N PHE A 244 8.21 -6.56 -19.33
CA PHE A 244 7.82 -5.27 -18.79
C PHE A 244 9.01 -4.32 -18.69
N THR A 245 8.80 -3.12 -19.18
CA THR A 245 9.72 -2.00 -19.01
C THR A 245 9.70 -1.58 -17.54
N PHE A 246 10.87 -1.42 -16.93
CA PHE A 246 10.98 -0.88 -15.58
C PHE A 246 11.14 0.64 -15.66
N GLU A 247 10.08 1.35 -15.30
CA GLU A 247 10.04 2.80 -15.23
C GLU A 247 10.44 3.26 -13.83
N MET A 248 11.42 4.16 -13.80
CA MET A 248 11.94 4.75 -12.58
C MET A 248 11.91 6.27 -12.71
N ASP A 249 11.10 6.92 -11.88
CA ASP A 249 10.98 8.36 -11.84
C ASP A 249 11.57 8.91 -10.54
N PHE A 250 12.55 9.80 -10.69
CA PHE A 250 13.18 10.50 -9.59
C PHE A 250 12.93 12.00 -9.72
N ALA A 251 12.15 12.52 -8.78
CA ALA A 251 11.87 13.94 -8.66
C ALA A 251 12.51 14.51 -7.38
N GLY A 252 13.04 15.73 -7.46
CA GLY A 252 13.55 16.49 -6.31
C GLY A 252 14.89 17.16 -6.56
N ASN A 253 15.27 18.05 -5.65
CA ASN A 253 16.40 18.97 -5.81
C ASN A 253 17.70 18.54 -5.11
N GLY A 254 17.67 17.43 -4.36
CA GLY A 254 18.78 17.00 -3.50
C GLY A 254 19.91 16.22 -4.18
N TRP A 255 19.79 15.95 -5.47
CA TRP A 255 20.67 15.02 -6.18
C TRP A 255 22.04 15.64 -6.47
N SER A 256 23.10 15.05 -5.90
CA SER A 256 24.46 15.31 -6.35
C SER A 256 24.88 14.28 -7.38
N SER A 257 25.72 14.66 -8.36
CA SER A 257 26.24 13.73 -9.37
C SER A 257 27.01 12.53 -8.78
N ASN A 258 27.47 12.65 -7.53
CA ASN A 258 28.21 11.61 -6.82
C ASN A 258 27.30 10.67 -6.00
N SER A 259 26.01 11.00 -5.87
CA SER A 259 25.05 10.23 -5.07
C SER A 259 24.57 8.96 -5.76
N PHE A 260 24.83 8.78 -7.06
CA PHE A 260 24.38 7.62 -7.84
C PHE A 260 25.57 6.77 -8.29
N PRO A 261 26.06 5.82 -7.46
CA PRO A 261 27.08 4.92 -7.95
C PRO A 261 26.50 4.14 -9.12
N LEU A 262 27.23 4.05 -10.24
CA LEU A 262 26.83 3.28 -11.43
C LEU A 262 26.36 1.85 -11.06
N MET A 263 26.90 1.32 -9.96
CA MET A 263 26.55 0.02 -9.40
C MET A 263 25.15 -0.09 -8.78
N SER A 264 24.44 1.00 -8.50
CA SER A 264 23.07 0.95 -7.96
C SER A 264 22.09 0.25 -8.89
N LEU A 265 22.37 0.22 -10.20
CA LEU A 265 21.57 -0.44 -11.24
C LEU A 265 22.16 -1.76 -11.75
N THR A 266 23.34 -2.19 -11.28
CA THR A 266 24.17 -3.24 -11.95
C THR A 266 23.59 -4.67 -12.02
N GLN A 267 22.34 -4.89 -11.61
CA GLN A 267 21.63 -6.16 -11.77
C GLN A 267 20.29 -6.06 -12.51
N CYS A 268 19.94 -4.90 -13.08
CA CYS A 268 18.79 -4.76 -13.98
C CYS A 268 19.06 -5.30 -15.40
N ARG A 269 19.96 -6.28 -15.56
CA ARG A 269 20.53 -6.67 -16.87
C ARG A 269 19.50 -7.22 -17.87
N SER A 270 18.34 -7.67 -17.41
CA SER A 270 17.28 -8.22 -18.25
C SER A 270 16.13 -7.25 -18.54
N ARG A 271 16.18 -6.00 -18.06
CA ARG A 271 15.10 -5.03 -18.25
C ARG A 271 15.60 -3.74 -18.86
N GLN A 272 14.80 -3.19 -19.77
CA GLN A 272 14.96 -1.79 -20.17
C GLN A 272 14.58 -0.91 -18.98
N VAL A 273 15.52 -0.07 -18.55
CA VAL A 273 15.30 0.90 -17.48
C VAL A 273 15.14 2.26 -18.14
N PHE A 274 13.98 2.89 -17.94
CA PHE A 274 13.77 4.28 -18.30
C PHE A 274 13.86 5.11 -17.02
N MET A 275 14.89 5.93 -16.94
CA MET A 275 15.02 6.93 -15.88
C MET A 275 14.49 8.26 -16.41
N ILE A 276 13.39 8.72 -15.82
CA ILE A 276 12.88 10.06 -16.04
C ILE A 276 13.39 10.90 -14.88
N HIS A 277 14.11 11.97 -15.20
CA HIS A 277 14.51 12.97 -14.22
C HIS A 277 13.69 14.23 -14.51
N GLN A 278 12.75 14.52 -13.61
CA GLN A 278 11.99 15.76 -13.64
C GLN A 278 12.67 16.76 -12.71
N ILE A 279 13.16 17.85 -13.30
CA ILE A 279 13.72 19.02 -12.61
C ILE A 279 12.58 19.97 -12.29
#